data_AF-A0A397IB37-F1
#
_entry.id   AF-A0A397IB37-F1
#
_cell.length_a   1.000
_cell.length_b   1.000
_cell.length_c   1.000
_cell.angle_alpha   90.00
_cell.angle_beta   90.00
_cell.angle_gamma   90.00
#
_symmetry.space_group_name_H-M   'P 1'
#
loop_
_entity.id
_entity.type
_entity.pdbx_description
1 polymer ?
#
loop_
_entity_poly.entity_id
_entity_poly.type
_entity_poly.pdbx_seq_one_letter_code
_entity_poly.pdbx_strand_id
1 'polypeptide(L)'
;MEQSTTTNNLNKISISDKLVHEKIHKVDYGKYGMCKECGNKNTYYNWCSQCNSQRLQLNFENWTSGNKVVDAIIQESQSNCTTCYFIEWIPYSKFKDIKYIAKGGFGKIYSVLEGRIY
;
A
#
# COMPACT_ATOMS: atom_id res chain seq x y z
N MET A 1 67.55 -34.15 -18.19
CA MET A 1 66.59 -34.87 -17.34
C MET A 1 66.44 -34.07 -16.06
N GLU A 2 65.41 -33.26 -15.99
CA GLU A 2 65.05 -32.51 -14.79
C GLU A 2 64.26 -33.43 -13.84
N GLN A 3 64.66 -33.45 -12.58
CA GLN A 3 63.74 -33.60 -11.46
C GLN A 3 64.17 -32.60 -10.39
N SER A 4 63.25 -31.76 -9.91
CA SER A 4 62.86 -31.77 -8.50
C SER A 4 61.85 -30.66 -8.16
N THR A 5 60.81 -31.11 -7.46
CA THR A 5 60.10 -30.45 -6.34
C THR A 5 59.27 -29.17 -6.55
N THR A 6 57.97 -29.41 -6.43
CA THR A 6 56.90 -28.57 -5.90
C THR A 6 57.31 -27.65 -4.76
N THR A 7 56.84 -26.40 -4.76
CA THR A 7 56.43 -25.73 -3.51
C THR A 7 55.20 -24.86 -3.74
N ASN A 8 54.17 -25.13 -2.93
CA ASN A 8 53.00 -24.29 -2.72
C ASN A 8 53.42 -22.93 -2.16
N ASN A 9 52.81 -21.86 -2.67
CA ASN A 9 52.64 -20.63 -1.90
C ASN A 9 51.20 -20.15 -2.04
N LEU A 10 50.37 -20.66 -1.13
CA LEU A 10 49.14 -20.00 -0.71
C LEU A 10 49.50 -18.63 -0.13
N ASN A 11 48.68 -17.63 -0.48
CA ASN A 11 48.56 -16.30 0.13
C ASN A 11 49.66 -15.26 -0.17
N LYS A 12 49.44 -14.52 -1.25
CA LYS A 12 49.59 -13.06 -1.22
C LYS A 12 48.34 -12.40 -1.80
N ILE A 13 47.23 -12.50 -1.06
CA ILE A 13 46.12 -11.56 -1.26
C ILE A 13 46.63 -10.23 -0.71
N SER A 14 46.89 -9.28 -1.61
CA SER A 14 47.40 -7.95 -1.28
C SER A 14 46.37 -7.19 -0.44
N ILE A 15 46.88 -6.39 0.49
CA ILE A 15 46.12 -5.59 1.46
C ILE A 15 45.14 -4.59 0.79
N SER A 16 45.18 -4.46 -0.54
CA SER A 16 44.21 -3.72 -1.36
C SER A 16 42.76 -4.23 -1.24
N ASP A 17 42.56 -5.52 -0.92
CA ASP A 17 41.22 -6.10 -0.87
C ASP A 17 40.44 -5.74 0.41
N LYS A 18 41.09 -5.09 1.38
CA LYS A 18 40.49 -4.69 2.67
C LYS A 18 39.84 -3.31 2.68
N LEU A 19 39.89 -2.55 1.58
CA LEU A 19 39.29 -1.20 1.49
C LEU A 19 38.02 -1.11 0.64
N VAL A 20 37.59 -2.21 0.01
CA VAL A 20 36.27 -2.29 -0.63
C VAL A 20 35.31 -3.08 0.26
N HIS A 21 35.27 -2.74 1.55
CA HIS A 21 34.02 -2.93 2.29
C HIS A 21 33.16 -1.71 2.00
N GLU A 22 32.69 -1.61 0.75
CA GLU A 22 31.46 -0.88 0.48
C GLU A 22 30.46 -1.38 1.52
N LYS A 23 30.08 -0.51 2.44
CA LYS A 23 28.87 -0.72 3.22
C LYS A 23 27.75 -0.74 2.19
N ILE A 24 27.45 -1.93 1.67
CA ILE A 24 26.19 -2.18 0.98
C ILE A 24 25.14 -1.90 2.05
N HIS A 25 24.62 -0.69 2.06
CA HIS A 25 23.41 -0.36 2.77
C HIS A 25 22.35 -1.28 2.19
N LYS A 26 22.11 -2.42 2.84
CA LYS A 26 20.98 -3.29 2.50
C LYS A 26 19.75 -2.39 2.57
N VAL A 27 19.21 -2.06 1.40
CA VAL A 27 18.02 -1.22 1.31
C VAL A 27 16.94 -1.97 2.07
N ASP A 28 16.50 -1.42 3.19
CA ASP A 28 15.39 -1.98 3.96
C ASP A 28 14.10 -1.59 3.24
N TYR A 29 13.61 -2.50 2.40
CA TYR A 29 12.38 -2.33 1.65
C TYR A 29 11.11 -2.44 2.53
N GLY A 30 11.24 -2.77 3.82
CA GLY A 30 10.10 -3.03 4.71
C GLY A 30 9.31 -4.29 4.32
N LYS A 31 8.41 -4.74 5.22
CA LYS A 31 7.60 -5.97 5.06
C LYS A 31 6.78 -6.00 3.76
N TYR A 32 6.36 -4.84 3.25
CA TYR A 32 5.45 -4.70 2.11
C TYR A 32 6.13 -4.12 0.85
N GLY A 33 7.46 -4.01 0.88
CA GLY A 33 8.22 -3.42 -0.22
C GLY A 33 8.04 -1.91 -0.33
N MET A 34 8.57 -1.36 -1.42
CA MET A 34 8.54 0.08 -1.70
C MET A 34 7.44 0.43 -2.70
N CYS A 35 6.89 1.63 -2.55
CA CYS A 35 5.92 2.21 -3.46
C CYS A 35 6.60 2.51 -4.80
N LYS A 36 6.01 2.05 -5.90
CA LYS A 36 6.51 2.32 -7.25
C LYS A 36 6.30 3.77 -7.70
N GLU A 37 5.33 4.47 -7.11
CA GLU A 37 4.98 5.85 -7.48
C GLU A 37 5.91 6.88 -6.80
N CYS A 38 6.12 6.77 -5.48
CA CYS A 38 6.86 7.77 -4.71
C CYS A 38 8.18 7.26 -4.09
N GLY A 39 8.45 5.96 -4.13
CA GLY A 39 9.65 5.37 -3.53
C GLY A 39 9.61 5.23 -1.99
N ASN A 40 8.53 5.61 -1.31
CA ASN A 40 8.39 5.38 0.14
C ASN A 40 8.01 3.93 0.45
N LYS A 41 8.25 3.48 1.70
CA LYS A 41 7.80 2.15 2.15
C LYS A 41 6.28 2.02 2.05
N ASN A 42 5.81 0.90 1.52
CA ASN A 42 4.40 0.57 1.55
C ASN A 42 3.96 0.23 2.97
N THR A 43 2.74 0.62 3.31
CA THR A 43 2.10 0.29 4.59
C THR A 43 1.31 -1.02 4.51
N TYR A 44 0.96 -1.47 3.30
CA TYR A 44 0.34 -2.77 3.05
C TYR A 44 0.65 -3.30 1.65
N TYR A 45 0.23 -4.53 1.32
CA TYR A 45 0.49 -5.15 0.01
C TYR A 45 -0.10 -4.27 -1.11
N ASN A 46 0.77 -3.80 -2.01
CA ASN A 46 0.42 -2.83 -3.08
C ASN A 46 -0.25 -1.54 -2.58
N TRP A 47 -0.01 -1.14 -1.32
CA TRP A 47 -0.61 0.06 -0.73
C TRP A 47 0.43 0.99 -0.11
N CYS A 48 0.56 2.18 -0.69
CA CYS A 48 1.25 3.30 -0.09
C CYS A 48 0.22 4.25 0.53
N SER A 49 0.22 4.39 1.86
CA SER A 49 -0.73 5.27 2.55
C SER A 49 -0.71 6.70 2.01
N GLN A 50 0.48 7.26 1.77
CA GLN A 50 0.63 8.62 1.27
C GLN A 50 0.02 8.79 -0.13
N CYS A 51 0.44 7.98 -1.11
CA CYS A 51 -0.07 8.09 -2.48
C CYS A 51 -1.58 7.82 -2.55
N ASN A 52 -2.08 6.80 -1.85
CA ASN A 52 -3.49 6.45 -1.91
C ASN A 52 -4.36 7.47 -1.17
N SER A 53 -3.95 7.96 0.00
CA SER A 53 -4.65 9.03 0.71
C SER A 53 -4.73 10.29 -0.15
N GLN A 54 -3.64 10.69 -0.80
CA GLN A 54 -3.64 11.84 -1.71
C GLN A 54 -4.62 11.63 -2.88
N ARG A 55 -4.62 10.45 -3.51
CA ARG A 55 -5.54 10.12 -4.60
C ARG A 55 -7.01 10.13 -4.16
N LEU A 56 -7.29 9.67 -2.94
CA LEU A 56 -8.63 9.72 -2.36
C LEU A 56 -9.06 11.16 -2.08
N GLN A 57 -8.18 11.99 -1.52
CA GLN A 57 -8.43 13.41 -1.25
C GLN A 57 -8.78 14.20 -2.51
N LEU A 58 -8.12 13.91 -3.64
CA LEU A 58 -8.45 14.51 -4.94
C LEU A 58 -9.89 14.23 -5.41
N ASN A 59 -10.53 13.19 -4.88
CA ASN A 59 -11.90 12.83 -5.21
C ASN A 59 -12.95 13.42 -4.25
N PHE A 60 -12.55 14.16 -3.21
CA PHE A 60 -13.51 14.70 -2.24
C PHE A 60 -14.49 15.71 -2.85
N GLU A 61 -14.11 16.39 -3.93
CA GLU A 61 -14.99 17.31 -4.64
C GLU A 61 -15.92 16.59 -5.65
N ASN A 62 -15.62 15.33 -5.99
CA ASN A 62 -16.36 14.56 -7.00
C ASN A 62 -17.60 13.86 -6.44
N TRP A 63 -17.77 13.83 -5.12
CA TRP A 63 -18.94 13.24 -4.47
C TRP A 63 -19.29 13.96 -3.17
N THR A 64 -20.57 13.92 -2.80
CA THR A 64 -21.06 14.32 -1.49
C THR A 64 -22.27 13.45 -1.15
N SER A 65 -22.46 13.15 0.14
CA SER A 65 -23.69 12.54 0.64
C SER A 65 -24.85 13.53 0.77
N GLY A 66 -24.58 14.83 0.63
CA GLY A 66 -25.49 15.90 1.03
C GLY A 66 -25.52 16.14 2.55
N ASN A 67 -24.79 15.35 3.34
CA ASN A 67 -24.66 15.51 4.78
C ASN A 67 -23.20 15.79 5.16
N LYS A 68 -22.92 17.02 5.60
CA LYS A 68 -21.57 17.48 5.94
C LYS A 68 -20.90 16.66 7.04
N VAL A 69 -21.66 16.15 8.00
CA VAL A 69 -21.10 15.33 9.10
C VAL A 69 -20.68 13.97 8.58
N VAL A 70 -21.51 13.34 7.75
CA VAL A 70 -21.18 12.06 7.10
C VAL A 70 -19.98 12.24 6.17
N ASP A 71 -19.97 13.28 5.35
CA ASP A 71 -18.87 13.60 4.44
C ASP A 71 -17.55 13.77 5.20
N ALA A 72 -17.56 14.50 6.33
CA ALA A 72 -16.37 14.70 7.16
C ALA A 72 -15.81 13.38 7.72
N ILE A 73 -16.68 12.48 8.21
CA ILE A 73 -16.26 11.16 8.73
C ILE A 73 -15.62 10.31 7.63
N ILE A 74 -16.20 10.33 6.43
CA ILE A 74 -15.67 9.57 5.29
C ILE A 74 -14.33 10.15 4.84
N GLN A 75 -14.23 11.48 4.71
CA GLN A 75 -12.99 12.17 4.35
C GLN A 75 -11.87 11.96 5.37
N GLU A 76 -12.19 11.94 6.66
CA GLU A 76 -11.25 11.62 7.74
C GLU A 76 -10.75 10.18 7.64
N SER A 77 -11.65 9.23 7.40
CA SER A 77 -11.29 7.82 7.19
C SER A 77 -10.36 7.64 5.98
N GLN A 78 -10.65 8.32 4.88
CA GLN A 78 -9.86 8.27 3.65
C GLN A 78 -8.51 8.99 3.77
N SER A 79 -8.44 10.09 4.54
CA SER A 79 -7.21 10.87 4.74
C SER A 79 -6.19 10.19 5.66
N ASN A 80 -6.65 9.32 6.54
CA ASN A 80 -5.81 8.65 7.54
C ASN A 80 -5.61 7.15 7.23
N CYS A 81 -6.00 6.70 6.03
CA CYS A 81 -5.98 5.27 5.70
C CYS A 81 -4.54 4.75 5.52
N THR A 82 -4.13 3.86 6.43
CA THR A 82 -2.85 3.15 6.34
C THR A 82 -2.94 1.89 5.47
N THR A 83 -4.14 1.47 5.11
CA THR A 83 -4.44 0.27 4.31
C THR A 83 -5.63 0.56 3.39
N CYS A 84 -6.03 -0.42 2.59
CA CYS A 84 -7.25 -0.34 1.78
C CYS A 84 -8.56 -0.43 2.60
N TYR A 85 -8.50 -0.49 3.93
CA TYR A 85 -9.67 -0.45 4.80
C TYR A 85 -10.02 1.01 5.15
N PHE A 86 -10.87 1.62 4.34
CA PHE A 86 -11.44 2.95 4.59
C PHE A 86 -12.93 2.96 4.21
N ILE A 87 -13.66 3.96 4.70
CA ILE A 87 -15.08 4.13 4.39
C ILE A 87 -15.22 4.81 3.02
N GLU A 88 -16.11 4.31 2.17
CA GLU A 88 -16.41 4.89 0.86
C GLU A 88 -17.88 5.33 0.77
N TRP A 89 -18.11 6.49 0.16
CA TRP A 89 -19.45 6.91 -0.21
C TRP A 89 -19.87 6.28 -1.54
N ILE A 90 -20.99 5.56 -1.53
CA ILE A 90 -21.60 5.01 -2.74
C ILE A 90 -22.95 5.70 -2.97
N PRO A 91 -23.11 6.47 -4.07
CA PRO A 91 -24.38 7.10 -4.39
C PRO A 91 -25.52 6.08 -4.49
N TYR A 92 -26.67 6.40 -3.92
CA TYR A 92 -27.83 5.52 -3.90
C TYR A 92 -28.28 5.06 -5.30
N SER A 93 -28.07 5.89 -6.32
CA SER A 93 -28.37 5.58 -7.72
C SER A 93 -27.55 4.42 -8.31
N LYS A 94 -26.44 4.02 -7.68
CA LYS A 94 -25.64 2.85 -8.09
C LYS A 94 -26.21 1.53 -7.59
N PHE A 95 -27.14 1.56 -6.65
CA PHE A 95 -27.74 0.36 -6.08
C PHE A 95 -28.89 -0.16 -6.94
N LYS A 96 -28.89 -1.47 -7.20
CA LYS A 96 -29.95 -2.21 -7.88
C LYS A 96 -30.53 -3.26 -6.95
N ASP A 97 -31.72 -3.76 -7.27
CA ASP A 97 -32.38 -4.87 -6.56
C ASP A 97 -32.41 -4.69 -5.04
N ILE A 98 -32.82 -3.49 -4.59
CA ILE A 98 -32.83 -3.08 -3.18
C ILE A 98 -33.89 -3.88 -2.43
N LYS A 99 -33.46 -4.77 -1.53
CA LYS A 99 -34.32 -5.64 -0.73
C LYS A 99 -34.16 -5.35 0.75
N TYR A 100 -35.27 -5.14 1.45
CA TYR A 100 -35.24 -4.97 2.90
C TYR A 100 -34.82 -6.27 3.60
N ILE A 101 -33.96 -6.15 4.61
CA ILE A 101 -33.50 -7.28 5.43
C ILE A 101 -34.09 -7.19 6.84
N ALA A 102 -33.83 -6.09 7.54
CA ALA A 102 -34.17 -5.95 8.95
C ALA A 102 -34.18 -4.48 9.40
N LYS A 103 -34.75 -4.22 10.58
CA LYS A 103 -34.69 -2.94 11.27
C LYS A 103 -34.14 -3.17 12.67
N GLY A 104 -33.12 -2.40 13.05
CA GLY A 104 -32.57 -2.35 14.41
C GLY A 104 -32.79 -0.99 15.06
N GLY A 105 -32.22 -0.81 16.26
CA GLY A 105 -32.32 0.46 17.00
C GLY A 105 -31.69 1.66 16.28
N PHE A 106 -30.72 1.41 15.40
CA PHE A 106 -29.94 2.46 14.71
C PHE A 106 -30.28 2.61 13.23
N GLY A 107 -31.27 1.87 12.71
CA GLY A 107 -31.68 2.03 11.30
C GLY A 107 -32.28 0.79 10.67
N LYS A 108 -32.42 0.85 9.34
CA LYS A 108 -32.90 -0.24 8.48
C LYS A 108 -31.72 -0.77 7.66
N ILE A 109 -31.71 -2.07 7.43
CA ILE A 109 -30.70 -2.78 6.66
C ILE A 109 -31.33 -3.26 5.36
N TYR A 110 -30.62 -3.05 4.26
CA TYR A 110 -31.03 -3.44 2.91
C TYR A 110 -29.92 -4.23 2.24
N SER A 111 -30.29 -5.25 1.48
CA SER A 111 -29.43 -5.93 0.51
C SER A 111 -29.53 -5.20 -0.82
N VAL A 112 -28.41 -5.03 -1.51
CA VAL A 112 -28.35 -4.38 -2.83
C VAL A 112 -27.40 -5.15 -3.74
N LEU A 113 -27.63 -5.09 -5.05
CA LEU A 113 -26.62 -5.41 -6.05
C LEU A 113 -25.92 -4.12 -6.46
N GLU A 114 -24.59 -4.09 -6.37
CA GLU A 114 -23.81 -2.96 -6.86
C GLU A 114 -23.80 -3.01 -8.39
N GLY A 115 -24.42 -2.03 -9.04
CA GLY A 115 -24.51 -1.96 -10.49
C GLY A 115 -23.20 -1.57 -11.14
N ARG A 116 -22.21 -2.46 -11.21
CA ARG A 116 -21.13 -2.35 -12.20
C ARG A 116 -21.64 -2.96 -13.50
N ILE A 117 -21.93 -2.12 -14.49
CA ILE A 117 -22.19 -2.58 -15.87
C ILE A 117 -20.80 -2.99 -16.39
N TYR A 118 -20.62 -4.29 -16.64
CA TYR A 118 -19.44 -4.82 -17.36
C TYR A 118 -19.70 -4.76 -18.87
#